data_AF-A0A4R9C4C6-F1
#
_entry.id   AF-A0A4R9C4C6-F1
#
_cell.length_a   1.000
_cell.length_b   1.000
_cell.length_c   1.000
_cell.angle_alpha   90.00
_cell.angle_beta   90.00
_cell.angle_gamma   90.00
#
_symmetry.space_group_name_H-M   'P 1'
#
loop_
_entity.id
_entity.type
_entity.pdbx_description
1 polymer ?
#
loop_
_entity_poly.entity_id
_entity_poly.type
_entity_poly.pdbx_seq_one_letter_code
_entity_poly.pdbx_strand_id
1 'polypeptide(L)'
;MKNGFTYYPDFTFLSPFTCQEIYWEHFGMMEDENYSKNALRKINRYYNNGIKEFDNLIITMESKNVPLNIKIAEEKARKILLKEDS
;
A
#
# COMPACT_ATOMS: atom_id res chain seq x y z
N MET A 1 8.50 12.14 1.63
CA MET A 1 9.68 11.45 1.05
C MET A 1 10.60 12.46 0.39
N LYS A 2 11.87 12.55 0.78
CA LYS A 2 12.86 13.47 0.19
C LYS A 2 13.41 12.87 -1.12
N ASN A 3 12.83 13.29 -2.25
CA ASN A 3 13.42 13.25 -3.60
C ASN A 3 12.59 14.14 -4.57
N GLY A 4 12.11 15.30 -4.10
CA GLY A 4 11.35 16.27 -4.90
C GLY A 4 9.90 15.91 -5.25
N PHE A 5 9.40 14.75 -4.82
CA PHE A 5 8.01 14.33 -5.01
C PHE A 5 7.38 13.97 -3.67
N THR A 6 6.25 14.61 -3.35
CA THR A 6 5.42 14.27 -2.20
C THR A 6 4.29 13.37 -2.67
N TYR A 7 4.24 12.16 -2.15
CA TYR A 7 3.13 11.24 -2.37
C TYR A 7 2.30 11.17 -1.10
N TYR A 8 0.99 11.24 -1.28
CA TYR A 8 0.02 11.03 -0.24
C TYR A 8 -0.56 9.63 -0.45
N PRO A 9 -0.33 8.71 0.49
CA PRO A 9 -1.09 7.46 0.55
C PRO A 9 -2.58 7.76 0.77
N ASP A 10 -3.45 6.81 0.40
CA ASP A 10 -4.89 6.98 0.64
C ASP A 10 -5.20 7.04 2.14
N PHE A 11 -4.49 6.21 2.92
CA PHE A 11 -4.54 6.26 4.38
C PHE A 11 -3.15 6.16 4.99
N THR A 12 -2.97 6.82 6.13
CA THR A 12 -1.78 6.70 6.98
C THR A 12 -2.25 6.46 8.41
N PHE A 13 -1.72 5.41 9.03
CA PHE A 13 -2.01 5.02 10.40
C PHE A 13 -0.74 5.12 11.22
N LEU A 14 -0.85 5.47 12.50
CA LEU A 14 0.25 5.32 13.44
C LEU A 14 0.01 4.06 14.26
N SER A 15 0.92 3.09 14.21
CA SER A 15 0.83 1.92 15.08
C SER A 15 0.96 2.36 16.54
N PRO A 16 -0.02 2.09 17.42
CA PRO A 16 0.10 2.42 18.84
C PRO A 16 1.15 1.54 19.54
N PHE A 17 1.58 0.44 18.91
CA PHE A 17 2.52 -0.52 19.49
C PHE A 17 3.97 -0.25 19.08
N THR A 18 4.22 0.14 17.83
CA THR A 18 5.59 0.39 17.33
C THR A 18 5.90 1.86 17.14
N CYS A 19 4.91 2.75 17.25
CA CYS A 19 5.01 4.16 16.88
C CYS A 19 5.51 4.37 15.43
N GLN A 20 5.34 3.36 14.56
CA GLN A 20 5.68 3.46 13.15
C GLN A 20 4.46 3.87 12.33
N GLU A 21 4.70 4.71 11.33
CA GLU A 21 3.70 5.00 10.30
C GLU A 21 3.48 3.77 9.42
N ILE A 22 2.21 3.42 9.23
CA ILE A 22 1.74 2.37 8.34
C ILE A 22 0.96 3.06 7.23
N TYR A 23 1.33 2.79 5.98
CA TYR A 23 0.70 3.37 4.82
C TYR A 23 -0.25 2.37 4.16
N TRP A 24 -1.40 2.83 3.69
CA TRP A 24 -2.28 2.03 2.84
C TRP A 24 -2.54 2.79 1.54
N GLU A 25 -2.22 2.12 0.44
CA GLU A 25 -2.44 2.58 -0.94
C GLU A 25 -3.34 1.60 -1.70
N HIS A 26 -4.34 2.15 -2.39
CA HIS A 26 -5.28 1.44 -3.24
C HIS A 26 -5.11 1.85 -4.70
N PHE A 27 -4.79 0.90 -5.57
CA PHE A 27 -4.68 1.12 -7.00
C PHE A 27 -5.94 0.61 -7.74
N GLY A 28 -6.88 1.51 -8.01
CA GLY A 28 -8.22 1.14 -8.50
C GLY A 28 -8.40 0.98 -10.02
N MET A 29 -7.44 1.39 -10.84
CA MET A 29 -7.62 1.51 -12.29
C MET A 29 -6.52 0.76 -13.07
N MET A 30 -6.21 -0.46 -12.64
CA MET A 30 -5.06 -1.21 -13.14
C MET A 30 -5.19 -1.70 -14.60
N GLU A 31 -6.38 -1.58 -15.20
CA GLU A 31 -6.58 -1.78 -16.64
C GLU A 31 -6.03 -0.66 -17.52
N ASP A 32 -5.89 0.56 -16.98
CA ASP A 32 -5.32 1.68 -17.72
C ASP A 32 -3.79 1.57 -17.76
N GLU A 33 -3.23 1.50 -18.97
CA GLU A 33 -1.80 1.26 -19.18
C GLU A 33 -0.93 2.39 -18.60
N ASN A 34 -1.39 3.63 -18.67
CA ASN A 34 -0.64 4.77 -18.16
C ASN A 34 -0.70 4.82 -16.62
N TYR A 35 -1.88 4.55 -16.06
CA TYR A 35 -2.11 4.45 -14.63
C TYR A 35 -1.28 3.32 -14.02
N SER A 36 -1.34 2.11 -14.58
CA SER A 36 -0.59 0.95 -14.08
C SER A 36 0.92 1.17 -14.11
N LYS A 37 1.46 1.82 -15.16
CA LYS A 37 2.87 2.26 -15.19
C LYS A 37 3.20 3.23 -14.06
N ASN A 38 2.31 4.18 -13.77
CA ASN A 38 2.50 5.14 -12.68
C ASN A 38 2.35 4.49 -11.29
N ALA A 39 1.42 3.55 -11.13
CA ALA A 39 1.24 2.73 -9.95
C ALA A 39 2.53 1.94 -9.65
N LEU A 40 3.09 1.26 -10.66
CA LEU A 40 4.35 0.52 -10.51
C LEU A 40 5.52 1.42 -10.12
N ARG A 41 5.61 2.63 -10.71
CA ARG A 41 6.62 3.63 -10.31
C ARG A 41 6.44 4.06 -8.85
N LYS A 42 5.20 4.26 -8.38
CA LYS A 42 4.88 4.61 -6.99
C LYS A 42 5.28 3.47 -6.04
N ILE A 43 4.95 2.23 -6.38
CA ILE A 43 5.34 1.02 -5.62
C ILE A 43 6.86 0.89 -5.49
N ASN A 44 7.58 0.96 -6.62
CA ASN A 44 9.05 0.91 -6.60
C ASN A 44 9.65 2.01 -5.75
N ARG A 45 8.99 3.18 -5.69
CA ARG A 45 9.45 4.29 -4.87
C ARG A 45 9.23 4.05 -3.38
N TYR A 46 8.09 3.47 -2.98
CA TYR A 46 7.90 2.99 -1.62
C TYR A 46 9.05 2.06 -1.22
N TYR A 47 9.33 1.03 -2.02
CA TYR A 47 10.41 0.08 -1.77
C TYR A 47 11.79 0.73 -1.69
N ASN A 48 12.11 1.64 -2.61
CA ASN A 48 13.38 2.38 -2.59
C ASN A 48 13.54 3.32 -1.39
N ASN A 49 12.44 3.69 -0.72
CA ASN A 49 12.46 4.49 0.51
C ASN A 49 12.34 3.62 1.78
N GLY A 50 12.49 2.30 1.66
CA GLY A 50 12.41 1.37 2.79
C GLY A 50 10.99 1.09 3.28
N ILE A 51 9.96 1.51 2.54
CA ILE A 51 8.56 1.24 2.85
C ILE A 51 8.16 -0.03 2.11
N LYS A 52 7.83 -1.09 2.84
CA LYS A 52 7.70 -2.45 2.30
C LYS A 52 6.35 -3.06 2.62
N GLU A 53 5.83 -3.84 1.67
CA GLU A 53 4.62 -4.63 1.91
C GLU A 53 4.82 -5.55 3.12
N PHE A 54 3.74 -5.72 3.90
CA PHE A 54 3.68 -6.54 5.12
C PHE A 54 4.53 -6.04 6.31
N ASP A 55 5.28 -4.93 6.16
CA ASP A 55 5.99 -4.27 7.26
C ASP A 55 5.24 -2.97 7.64
N ASN A 56 5.27 -1.98 6.75
CA ASN A 56 4.66 -0.66 6.95
C ASN A 56 3.88 -0.17 5.72
N LEU A 57 3.53 -1.08 4.81
CA LEU A 57 2.74 -0.78 3.61
C LEU A 57 1.69 -1.86 3.35
N ILE A 58 0.45 -1.41 3.15
CA ILE A 58 -0.66 -2.21 2.63
C ILE A 58 -0.93 -1.73 1.21
N ILE A 59 -0.81 -2.62 0.23
CA ILE A 59 -1.25 -2.36 -1.14
C ILE A 59 -2.49 -3.18 -1.44
N THR A 60 -3.52 -2.51 -1.95
CA THR A 60 -4.68 -3.16 -2.56
C THR A 60 -4.80 -2.72 -4.02
N MET A 61 -5.34 -3.59 -4.86
CA MET A 61 -5.48 -3.33 -6.29
C MET A 61 -6.80 -3.85 -6.79
N GLU A 62 -7.37 -3.16 -7.76
CA GLU A 62 -8.45 -3.65 -8.59
C GLU A 62 -8.32 -3.14 -10.01
N SER A 63 -9.11 -3.74 -10.89
CA SER A 63 -9.32 -3.27 -12.25
C SER A 63 -10.79 -3.47 -12.62
N LYS A 64 -11.20 -2.87 -13.73
CA LYS A 64 -12.56 -3.04 -14.28
C LYS A 64 -13.09 -4.48 -14.29
N ASN A 65 -12.25 -5.47 -14.57
CA ASN A 65 -12.65 -6.88 -14.69
C ASN A 65 -12.19 -7.76 -13.51
N VAL A 66 -11.36 -7.22 -12.60
CA VAL A 66 -10.84 -7.93 -11.44
C VAL A 66 -11.13 -7.06 -10.22
N PRO A 67 -12.27 -7.27 -9.54
CA PRO A 67 -12.67 -6.44 -8.41
C PRO A 67 -11.74 -6.64 -7.21
N LEU A 68 -11.68 -5.64 -6.32
CA LEU A 68 -10.92 -5.76 -5.08
C LEU A 68 -11.34 -6.99 -4.28
N ASN A 69 -10.37 -7.84 -3.96
CA ASN A 69 -10.59 -8.93 -3.03
C ASN A 69 -10.52 -8.42 -1.59
N ILE A 70 -11.68 -8.12 -1.02
CA ILE A 70 -11.82 -7.59 0.35
C ILE A 70 -11.22 -8.53 1.39
N LYS A 71 -11.31 -9.86 1.21
CA LYS A 71 -10.74 -10.81 2.17
C LYS A 71 -9.22 -10.69 2.27
N ILE A 72 -8.55 -10.55 1.11
CA ILE A 72 -7.10 -10.34 1.07
C ILE A 72 -6.72 -8.98 1.66
N ALA A 73 -7.52 -7.94 1.40
CA ALA A 73 -7.29 -6.62 1.99
C ALA A 73 -7.39 -6.66 3.52
N GLU A 74 -8.41 -7.32 4.06
CA GLU A 74 -8.59 -7.50 5.50
C GLU A 74 -7.43 -8.31 6.11
N GLU A 75 -7.01 -9.40 5.48
CA GLU A 75 -5.88 -10.22 5.93
C GLU A 75 -4.57 -9.41 6.01
N LYS A 76 -4.26 -8.63 4.96
CA LYS A 76 -3.12 -7.71 4.96
C LYS A 76 -3.19 -6.70 6.10
N ALA A 77 -4.37 -6.09 6.29
CA ALA A 77 -4.59 -5.10 7.33
C ALA A 77 -4.43 -5.71 8.73
N ARG A 78 -5.01 -6.88 9.00
CA ARG A 78 -4.85 -7.59 10.27
C ARG A 78 -3.38 -7.91 10.55
N LYS A 79 -2.68 -8.48 9.57
CA LYS A 79 -1.27 -8.86 9.72
C LYS A 79 -0.38 -7.67 10.10
N ILE A 80 -0.55 -6.54 9.42
CA ILE A 80 0.25 -5.32 9.68
C ILE A 80 -0.20 -4.59 10.96
N LEU A 81 -1.51 -4.41 11.16
CA LEU A 81 -2.03 -3.55 12.23
C LEU A 81 -2.09 -4.26 13.59
N LEU A 82 -2.34 -5.57 13.58
CA LEU A 82 -2.49 -6.38 14.80
C LEU A 82 -1.24 -7.19 15.14
N LYS A 83 -0.24 -7.24 14.25
CA LYS A 83 0.95 -8.10 14.38
C LYS A 83 0.59 -9.55 14.75
N GLU A 84 -0.40 -10.12 14.08
CA GLU A 84 -0.67 -11.54 14.22
C GLU A 84 0.53 -12.30 13.61
N ASP A 85 1.32 -12.95 14.47
CA ASP A 85 2.51 -13.71 14.09
C ASP A 85 2.14 -14.79 13.05
N SER A 86 3.00 -14.92 12.03
CA SER A 86 2.91 -15.96 10.98
C SER A 86 3.53 -17.27 11.44
#